data_AF-A0A267EL02-F1
#
_entry.id   AF-A0A267EL02-F1
#
_cell.length_a   1.000
_cell.length_b   1.000
_cell.length_c   1.000
_cell.angle_alpha   90.00
_cell.angle_beta   90.00
_cell.angle_gamma   90.00
#
_symmetry.space_group_name_H-M   'P 1'
#
loop_
_entity.id
_entity.type
_entity.pdbx_description
1 polymer ?
#
loop_
_entity_poly.entity_id
_entity_poly.type
_entity_poly.pdbx_seq_one_letter_code
_entity_poly.pdbx_strand_id
1 'polypeptide(L)'
;MATCNKLYSCGLVYDKYPEEISTALVLTHEIGHNLGFEHMQDFTACQCNRSSTGCIMNSYLASATRMEALGWSSCSLDAWSSQASETWRTCLSDAPDASYTISNSAAVCGNGILEAGEQCDCGPAQTCSSKCCDAKTCQLKANATCASGACCDWDTCTLRPRGRVCRAADGPCDVPETCSGSGEWC
;
A
#
# COMPACT_ATOMS: atom_id res chain seq x y z
N MET A 1 -15.55 10.03 -3.95
CA MET A 1 -14.48 9.48 -3.07
C MET A 1 -14.44 10.24 -1.77
N ALA A 2 -13.97 9.58 -0.72
CA ALA A 2 -13.94 10.11 0.64
C ALA A 2 -12.56 10.06 1.30
N THR A 3 -11.63 9.21 0.82
CA THR A 3 -10.25 9.17 1.31
C THR A 3 -9.57 10.54 1.26
N CYS A 4 -8.73 10.84 2.25
CA CYS A 4 -8.03 12.13 2.43
C CYS A 4 -8.96 13.34 2.71
N ASN A 5 -10.28 13.17 2.65
CA ASN A 5 -11.21 14.22 3.00
C ASN A 5 -11.35 14.32 4.53
N LYS A 6 -11.18 15.54 5.07
CA LYS A 6 -11.23 15.80 6.51
C LYS A 6 -12.54 15.43 7.20
N LEU A 7 -13.65 15.39 6.47
CA LEU A 7 -14.99 15.10 7.01
C LEU A 7 -15.52 13.71 6.64
N TYR A 8 -15.04 13.15 5.53
CA TYR A 8 -15.63 11.95 4.95
C TYR A 8 -14.71 10.74 4.97
N SER A 9 -13.40 10.88 5.22
CA SER A 9 -12.43 9.78 5.25
C SER A 9 -12.59 8.90 6.50
N CYS A 10 -13.76 8.29 6.65
CA CYS A 10 -14.13 7.45 7.78
C CYS A 10 -15.03 6.30 7.31
N GLY A 11 -15.24 5.32 8.18
CA GLY A 11 -16.10 4.17 7.93
C GLY A 11 -16.45 3.50 9.25
N LEU A 12 -17.52 2.72 9.27
CA LEU A 12 -17.94 1.96 10.45
C LEU A 12 -18.03 0.50 10.07
N VAL A 13 -17.36 -0.34 10.87
CA VAL A 13 -17.37 -1.79 10.70
C VAL A 13 -17.97 -2.40 11.95
N TYR A 14 -18.92 -3.30 11.77
CA TYR A 14 -19.49 -4.09 12.86
C TYR A 14 -18.86 -5.48 12.87
N ASP A 15 -18.14 -5.80 13.94
CA ASP A 15 -17.54 -7.10 14.18
C ASP A 15 -18.63 -8.13 14.50
N LYS A 16 -19.14 -8.78 13.44
CA LYS A 16 -20.33 -9.62 13.49
C LYS A 16 -20.01 -11.11 13.63
N TYR A 17 -18.86 -11.54 13.12
CA TYR A 17 -18.51 -12.93 12.91
C TYR A 17 -17.27 -13.31 13.72
N PRO A 18 -17.16 -14.55 14.22
CA PRO A 18 -16.02 -14.96 15.03
C PRO A 18 -14.72 -15.04 14.24
N GLU A 19 -14.78 -15.14 12.92
CA GLU A 19 -13.61 -15.21 12.05
C GLU A 19 -13.03 -13.81 11.79
N GLU A 20 -11.82 -13.54 12.29
CA GLU A 20 -11.11 -12.26 12.14
C GLU A 20 -11.00 -11.82 10.67
N ILE A 21 -10.83 -12.78 9.76
CA ILE A 21 -10.79 -12.56 8.31
C ILE A 21 -12.09 -11.90 7.82
N SER A 22 -13.26 -12.30 8.34
CA SER A 22 -14.54 -11.72 7.93
C SER A 22 -14.62 -10.24 8.27
N THR A 23 -14.16 -9.85 9.46
CA THR A 23 -14.13 -8.43 9.87
C THR A 23 -13.08 -7.65 9.08
N ALA A 24 -11.92 -8.24 8.80
CA ALA A 24 -10.92 -7.65 7.90
C ALA A 24 -11.47 -7.44 6.48
N LEU A 25 -12.25 -8.38 5.94
CA LEU A 25 -12.89 -8.24 4.63
C LEU A 25 -13.90 -7.09 4.60
N VAL A 26 -14.74 -6.96 5.63
CA VAL A 26 -15.69 -5.83 5.74
C VAL A 26 -14.96 -4.51 5.91
N LEU A 27 -13.93 -4.45 6.75
CA LEU A 27 -13.08 -3.26 6.87
C LEU A 27 -12.47 -2.87 5.53
N THR A 28 -11.94 -3.84 4.79
CA THR A 28 -11.35 -3.61 3.48
C THR A 28 -12.40 -3.14 2.47
N HIS A 29 -13.63 -3.67 2.52
CA HIS A 29 -14.76 -3.22 1.72
C HIS A 29 -15.09 -1.73 1.95
N GLU A 30 -15.19 -1.30 3.22
CA GLU A 30 -15.46 0.11 3.56
C GLU A 30 -14.28 1.03 3.16
N ILE A 31 -13.05 0.56 3.27
CA ILE A 31 -11.87 1.27 2.71
C ILE A 31 -12.01 1.39 1.18
N GLY A 32 -12.48 0.34 0.50
CA GLY A 32 -12.77 0.37 -0.94
C GLY A 32 -13.75 1.47 -1.32
N HIS A 33 -14.84 1.65 -0.57
CA HIS A 33 -15.78 2.76 -0.78
C HIS A 33 -15.12 4.12 -0.57
N ASN A 34 -14.27 4.28 0.45
CA ASN A 34 -13.51 5.51 0.65
C ASN A 34 -12.61 5.84 -0.56
N LEU A 35 -12.00 4.81 -1.16
CA LEU A 35 -11.20 4.89 -2.39
C LEU A 35 -12.03 5.09 -3.68
N GLY A 36 -13.36 5.09 -3.57
CA GLY A 36 -14.27 5.31 -4.70
C GLY A 36 -14.71 4.06 -5.43
N PHE A 37 -14.53 2.88 -4.85
CA PHE A 37 -14.99 1.64 -5.47
C PHE A 37 -16.49 1.44 -5.23
N GLU A 38 -17.19 1.03 -6.27
CA GLU A 38 -18.62 0.69 -6.24
C GLU A 38 -18.80 -0.84 -6.13
N HIS A 39 -20.04 -1.27 -5.87
CA HIS A 39 -20.34 -2.70 -5.78
C HIS A 39 -20.25 -3.35 -7.15
N MET A 40 -19.76 -4.60 -7.18
CA MET A 40 -19.59 -5.31 -8.45
C MET A 40 -20.90 -5.55 -9.21
N GLN A 41 -22.02 -5.66 -8.49
CA GLN A 41 -23.33 -5.92 -9.10
C GLN A 41 -23.85 -4.74 -9.93
N ASP A 42 -23.27 -3.56 -9.77
CA ASP A 42 -23.59 -2.38 -10.56
C ASP A 42 -22.96 -2.43 -11.97
N PHE A 43 -22.10 -3.44 -12.24
CA PHE A 43 -21.37 -3.60 -13.49
C PHE A 43 -21.52 -5.00 -14.09
N THR A 44 -21.72 -5.07 -15.40
CA THR A 44 -22.01 -6.34 -16.10
C THR A 44 -20.78 -7.16 -16.52
N ALA A 45 -19.55 -6.66 -16.35
CA ALA A 45 -18.34 -7.26 -16.95
C ALA A 45 -17.10 -7.36 -16.03
N CYS A 46 -17.21 -7.09 -14.74
CA CYS A 46 -16.06 -7.11 -13.83
C CYS A 46 -15.60 -8.54 -13.50
N GLN A 47 -14.28 -8.76 -13.41
CA GLN A 47 -13.68 -10.06 -13.15
C GLN A 47 -13.05 -10.15 -11.76
N CYS A 48 -13.22 -11.31 -11.11
CA CYS A 48 -12.56 -11.67 -9.86
C CYS A 48 -11.41 -12.64 -10.12
N ASN A 49 -10.19 -12.11 -10.24
CA ASN A 49 -9.04 -12.91 -10.65
C ASN A 49 -8.49 -13.81 -9.53
N ARG A 50 -8.78 -13.50 -8.26
CA ARG A 50 -8.27 -14.27 -7.10
C ARG A 50 -9.23 -15.33 -6.57
N SER A 51 -10.52 -15.20 -6.85
CA SER A 51 -11.53 -16.08 -6.28
C SER A 51 -12.73 -16.22 -7.21
N SER A 52 -13.27 -17.43 -7.28
CA SER A 52 -14.53 -17.73 -7.96
C SER A 52 -15.75 -17.48 -7.08
N THR A 53 -15.57 -17.25 -5.78
CA THR A 53 -16.66 -17.05 -4.80
C THR A 53 -17.02 -15.57 -4.63
N GLY A 54 -16.13 -14.65 -5.04
CA GLY A 54 -16.40 -13.22 -5.10
C GLY A 54 -15.15 -12.34 -5.05
N CYS A 55 -15.36 -11.04 -4.92
CA CYS A 55 -14.31 -10.06 -4.63
C CYS A 55 -14.70 -9.22 -3.41
N ILE A 56 -13.74 -8.41 -2.92
CA ILE A 56 -13.94 -7.52 -1.77
C ILE A 56 -15.19 -6.63 -1.93
N MET A 57 -15.45 -6.09 -3.12
CA MET A 57 -16.58 -5.17 -3.38
C MET A 57 -17.90 -5.87 -3.73
N ASN A 58 -18.08 -7.14 -3.41
CA ASN A 58 -19.42 -7.74 -3.46
C ASN A 58 -20.34 -7.05 -2.43
N SER A 59 -21.58 -6.71 -2.83
CA SER A 59 -22.59 -6.12 -1.93
C SER A 59 -23.04 -7.02 -0.76
N TYR A 60 -22.57 -8.26 -0.70
CA TYR A 60 -22.86 -9.19 0.38
C TYR A 60 -21.66 -10.10 0.68
N LEU A 61 -21.50 -10.45 1.96
CA LEU A 61 -20.52 -11.42 2.43
C LEU A 61 -21.16 -12.83 2.49
N ALA A 62 -20.95 -13.63 1.44
CA ALA A 62 -21.44 -15.00 1.37
C ALA A 62 -20.78 -15.89 2.44
N SER A 63 -21.43 -16.96 2.89
CA SER A 63 -20.80 -17.91 3.83
C SER A 63 -19.52 -18.53 3.26
N ALA A 64 -19.51 -18.82 1.96
CA ALA A 64 -18.36 -19.39 1.25
C ALA A 64 -17.13 -18.46 1.22
N THR A 65 -17.32 -17.13 1.32
CA THR A 65 -16.24 -16.15 1.23
C THR A 65 -15.65 -15.76 2.59
N ARG A 66 -16.24 -16.18 3.72
CA ARG A 66 -15.89 -15.70 5.07
C ARG A 66 -14.48 -16.05 5.56
N MET A 67 -13.88 -17.04 4.92
CA MET A 67 -12.54 -17.56 5.24
C MET A 67 -11.59 -17.50 4.05
N GLU A 68 -11.97 -16.83 2.97
CA GLU A 68 -11.18 -16.76 1.74
C GLU A 68 -10.48 -15.41 1.63
N ALA A 69 -9.21 -15.44 1.22
CA ALA A 69 -8.46 -14.22 0.91
C ALA A 69 -8.93 -13.65 -0.44
N LEU A 70 -9.90 -12.75 -0.39
CA LEU A 70 -10.45 -12.11 -1.59
C LEU A 70 -9.50 -11.05 -2.15
N GLY A 71 -9.58 -10.85 -3.46
CA GLY A 71 -8.92 -9.75 -4.16
C GLY A 71 -9.90 -8.65 -4.58
N TRP A 72 -9.34 -7.54 -5.04
CA TRP A 72 -10.08 -6.53 -5.78
C TRP A 72 -10.52 -7.05 -7.15
N SER A 73 -11.65 -6.57 -7.65
CA SER A 73 -12.10 -6.86 -9.00
C SER A 73 -11.34 -6.06 -10.05
N SER A 74 -11.40 -6.47 -11.32
CA SER A 74 -10.86 -5.68 -12.43
C SER A 74 -11.39 -4.25 -12.43
N CYS A 75 -12.68 -4.05 -12.19
CA CYS A 75 -13.28 -2.71 -12.18
C CYS A 75 -12.83 -1.85 -11.00
N SER A 76 -12.59 -2.43 -9.82
CA SER A 76 -12.03 -1.70 -8.68
C SER A 76 -10.59 -1.25 -9.00
N LEU A 77 -9.81 -2.10 -9.66
CA LEU A 77 -8.44 -1.77 -10.09
C LEU A 77 -8.43 -0.71 -11.21
N ASP A 78 -9.38 -0.77 -12.14
CA ASP A 78 -9.56 0.23 -13.19
C ASP A 78 -9.98 1.59 -12.60
N ALA A 79 -10.92 1.58 -11.65
CA ALA A 79 -11.34 2.76 -10.91
C ALA A 79 -10.18 3.40 -10.13
N TRP A 80 -9.31 2.60 -9.52
CA TRP A 80 -8.09 3.11 -8.88
C TRP A 80 -7.12 3.73 -9.90
N SER A 81 -6.89 3.03 -11.02
CA SER A 81 -5.92 3.44 -12.03
C SER A 81 -6.35 4.72 -12.77
N SER A 82 -7.65 4.90 -13.00
CA SER A 82 -8.18 6.11 -13.65
C SER A 82 -8.02 7.38 -12.82
N GLN A 83 -7.78 7.24 -11.51
CA GLN A 83 -7.58 8.34 -10.57
C GLN A 83 -6.10 8.62 -10.28
N ALA A 84 -5.17 8.04 -11.03
CA ALA A 84 -3.74 8.10 -10.70
C ALA A 84 -3.19 9.54 -10.56
N SER A 85 -3.73 10.50 -11.33
CA SER A 85 -3.32 11.91 -11.33
C SER A 85 -4.13 12.81 -10.40
N GLU A 86 -5.05 12.26 -9.61
CA GLU A 86 -5.90 13.06 -8.74
C GLU A 86 -5.14 13.58 -7.51
N THR A 87 -5.22 14.89 -7.26
CA THR A 87 -4.47 15.58 -6.19
C THR A 87 -4.90 15.18 -4.79
N TRP A 88 -6.11 14.62 -4.62
CA TRP A 88 -6.52 14.11 -3.32
C TRP A 88 -5.63 12.95 -2.84
N ARG A 89 -5.00 12.20 -3.77
CA ARG A 89 -4.12 11.07 -3.47
C ARG A 89 -2.78 11.48 -2.87
N THR A 90 -2.45 12.78 -2.90
CA THR A 90 -1.21 13.29 -2.29
C THR A 90 -1.10 12.92 -0.82
N CYS A 91 -2.22 12.83 -0.08
CA CYS A 91 -2.16 12.43 1.34
C CYS A 91 -1.74 10.97 1.57
N LEU A 92 -1.80 10.13 0.53
CA LEU A 92 -1.37 8.72 0.55
C LEU A 92 0.05 8.53 -0.02
N SER A 93 0.73 9.61 -0.41
CA SER A 93 2.02 9.52 -1.11
C SER A 93 3.20 9.31 -0.16
N ASP A 94 3.04 9.72 1.10
CA ASP A 94 4.07 9.55 2.12
C ASP A 94 3.89 8.20 2.80
N ALA A 95 4.96 7.41 2.83
CA ALA A 95 4.99 6.20 3.64
C ALA A 95 5.03 6.60 5.13
N PRO A 96 4.25 5.93 6.01
CA PRO A 96 4.36 6.18 7.43
C PRO A 96 5.77 5.82 7.92
N ASP A 97 6.29 6.62 8.84
CA ASP A 97 7.57 6.34 9.51
C ASP A 97 7.48 4.97 10.22
N ALA A 98 8.58 4.21 10.26
CA ALA A 98 8.63 2.93 10.98
C ALA A 98 8.22 3.07 12.45
N SER A 99 8.38 4.25 13.05
CA SER A 99 7.91 4.58 14.41
C SER A 99 6.39 4.68 14.56
N TYR A 100 5.65 4.82 13.45
CA TYR A 100 4.19 4.83 13.40
C TYR A 100 3.59 3.42 13.28
N THR A 101 4.41 2.39 13.10
CA THR A 101 3.98 0.99 13.15
C THR A 101 3.56 0.65 14.58
N ILE A 102 2.50 -0.15 14.73
CA ILE A 102 1.91 -0.45 16.04
C ILE A 102 2.99 -1.12 16.89
N SER A 103 3.43 -0.45 17.95
CA SER A 103 4.56 -0.88 18.81
C SER A 103 4.40 -2.26 19.47
N ASN A 104 3.24 -2.89 19.30
CA ASN A 104 2.86 -4.18 19.90
C ASN A 104 2.61 -5.29 18.86
N SER A 105 2.74 -5.03 17.55
CA SER A 105 2.76 -6.09 16.53
C SER A 105 4.20 -6.51 16.24
N ALA A 106 4.45 -7.81 16.18
CA ALA A 106 5.73 -8.32 15.69
C ALA A 106 5.89 -7.93 14.21
N ALA A 107 7.07 -7.44 13.82
CA ALA A 107 7.39 -7.14 12.43
C ALA A 107 7.12 -8.37 11.53
N VAL A 108 6.51 -8.15 10.37
CA VAL A 108 6.11 -9.20 9.44
C VAL A 108 6.81 -9.00 8.11
N CYS A 109 7.98 -9.63 7.99
CA CYS A 109 8.76 -9.59 6.76
C CYS A 109 7.98 -10.10 5.54
N GLY A 110 7.92 -9.26 4.51
CA GLY A 110 7.27 -9.52 3.24
C GLY A 110 5.87 -8.92 3.12
N ASN A 111 5.45 -8.06 4.06
CA ASN A 111 4.18 -7.32 3.99
C ASN A 111 4.32 -5.99 3.21
N GLY A 112 5.55 -5.58 2.88
CA GLY A 112 5.86 -4.37 2.14
C GLY A 112 5.89 -3.09 2.99
N ILE A 113 5.89 -3.22 4.32
CA ILE A 113 5.97 -2.13 5.29
C ILE A 113 7.30 -2.25 6.01
N LEU A 114 8.08 -1.17 6.06
CA LEU A 114 9.33 -1.20 6.80
C LEU A 114 9.04 -1.12 8.32
N GLU A 115 9.24 -2.24 9.01
CA GLU A 115 8.96 -2.36 10.45
C GLU A 115 10.25 -2.44 11.30
N ALA A 116 10.10 -2.31 12.62
CA ALA A 116 11.24 -2.36 13.53
C ALA A 116 11.97 -3.72 13.45
N GLY A 117 13.26 -3.68 13.12
CA GLY A 117 14.12 -4.86 12.95
C GLY A 117 14.39 -5.24 11.48
N GLU A 118 13.66 -4.62 10.55
CA GLU A 118 13.89 -4.77 9.12
C GLU A 118 14.76 -3.62 8.60
N GLN A 119 15.52 -3.90 7.54
CA GLN A 119 16.28 -2.89 6.80
C GLN A 119 15.64 -2.57 5.45
N CYS A 120 14.73 -3.42 5.00
CA CYS A 120 13.97 -3.28 3.76
C CYS A 120 12.82 -4.27 3.75
N ASP A 121 11.71 -3.94 3.08
CA ASP A 121 10.67 -4.90 2.75
C ASP A 121 10.17 -4.62 1.32
N CYS A 122 10.34 -5.61 0.44
CA CYS A 122 9.93 -5.55 -0.96
C CYS A 122 8.71 -6.43 -1.28
N GLY A 123 7.97 -6.83 -0.24
CA GLY A 123 6.86 -7.74 -0.31
C GLY A 123 7.26 -9.22 -0.34
N PRO A 124 6.32 -10.12 -0.67
CA PRO A 124 6.55 -11.56 -0.65
C PRO A 124 7.70 -11.98 -1.57
N ALA A 125 8.46 -12.99 -1.16
CA ALA A 125 9.63 -13.47 -1.90
C ALA A 125 9.33 -13.90 -3.35
N GLN A 126 8.09 -14.29 -3.66
CA GLN A 126 7.65 -14.68 -5.00
C GLN A 126 7.47 -13.48 -5.94
N THR A 127 7.20 -12.30 -5.40
CA THR A 127 6.90 -11.08 -6.15
C THR A 127 7.95 -9.99 -6.00
N CYS A 128 8.83 -10.10 -5.00
CA CYS A 128 9.90 -9.14 -4.81
C CYS A 128 10.89 -9.15 -5.98
N SER A 129 11.02 -8.00 -6.64
CA SER A 129 11.96 -7.77 -7.74
C SER A 129 13.17 -6.91 -7.32
N SER A 130 13.33 -6.61 -6.03
CA SER A 130 14.40 -5.73 -5.55
C SER A 130 15.78 -6.39 -5.67
N LYS A 131 16.72 -5.66 -6.28
CA LYS A 131 18.14 -6.04 -6.32
C LYS A 131 18.86 -5.80 -5.00
N CYS A 132 18.28 -4.99 -4.12
CA CYS A 132 18.91 -4.46 -2.91
C CYS A 132 18.41 -5.12 -1.64
N CYS A 133 17.20 -5.69 -1.66
CA CYS A 133 16.58 -6.35 -0.51
C CYS A 133 16.59 -7.88 -0.65
N ASP A 134 16.86 -8.59 0.45
CA ASP A 134 16.58 -10.02 0.58
C ASP A 134 15.18 -10.23 1.16
N ALA A 135 14.23 -10.59 0.30
CA ALA A 135 12.83 -10.78 0.66
C ALA A 135 12.55 -11.89 1.67
N LYS A 136 13.52 -12.78 1.95
CA LYS A 136 13.34 -13.83 2.96
C LYS A 136 13.69 -13.36 4.37
N THR A 137 14.55 -12.35 4.47
CA THR A 137 15.13 -11.89 5.74
C THR A 137 14.81 -10.44 6.05
N CYS A 138 14.29 -9.68 5.07
CA CYS A 138 14.05 -8.25 5.15
C CYS A 138 15.31 -7.47 5.55
N GLN A 139 16.46 -7.97 5.07
CA GLN A 139 17.77 -7.37 5.25
C GLN A 139 18.31 -6.89 3.90
N LEU A 140 19.19 -5.89 3.97
CA LEU A 140 19.93 -5.44 2.79
C LEU A 140 20.84 -6.56 2.27
N LYS A 141 20.89 -6.70 0.95
CA LYS A 141 21.86 -7.58 0.29
C LYS A 141 23.28 -7.04 0.49
N ALA A 142 24.26 -7.90 0.30
CA ALA A 142 25.67 -7.53 0.45
C ALA A 142 26.02 -6.30 -0.40
N ASN A 143 26.67 -5.31 0.23
CA ASN A 143 27.06 -4.01 -0.34
C ASN A 143 25.93 -3.02 -0.63
N ALA A 144 24.68 -3.32 -0.28
CA ALA A 144 23.61 -2.33 -0.32
C ALA A 144 23.67 -1.42 0.91
N THR A 145 23.46 -0.12 0.72
CA THR A 145 23.30 0.87 1.80
C THR A 145 21.88 1.42 1.90
N CYS A 146 21.02 1.06 0.95
CA CYS A 146 19.61 1.36 0.91
C CYS A 146 18.89 0.34 0.03
N ALA A 147 17.59 0.24 0.19
CA ALA A 147 16.75 -0.57 -0.69
C ALA A 147 15.34 0.00 -0.87
N SER A 148 15.07 1.19 -0.31
CA SER A 148 13.77 1.86 -0.36
C SER A 148 13.93 3.37 -0.56
N GLY A 149 12.82 4.07 -0.83
CA GLY A 149 12.80 5.54 -0.91
C GLY A 149 13.36 6.16 -2.19
N ALA A 150 13.01 7.43 -2.42
CA ALA A 150 13.37 8.17 -3.63
C ALA A 150 14.86 8.54 -3.71
N CYS A 151 15.55 8.56 -2.56
CA CYS A 151 16.97 8.83 -2.44
C CYS A 151 17.85 7.58 -2.48
N CYS A 152 17.28 6.39 -2.71
CA CYS A 152 18.05 5.21 -3.08
C CYS A 152 18.21 5.10 -4.60
N ASP A 153 19.40 4.70 -5.05
CA ASP A 153 19.57 4.19 -6.39
C ASP A 153 19.30 2.68 -6.40
N TRP A 154 18.20 2.27 -7.03
CA TRP A 154 17.68 0.90 -7.00
C TRP A 154 18.49 -0.09 -7.85
N ASP A 155 19.38 0.42 -8.71
CA ASP A 155 20.28 -0.40 -9.53
C ASP A 155 21.61 -0.66 -8.84
N THR A 156 22.16 0.36 -8.17
CA THR A 156 23.44 0.24 -7.45
C THR A 156 23.28 -0.04 -5.95
N CYS A 157 22.07 0.09 -5.42
CA CYS A 157 21.73 -0.08 -4.00
C CYS A 157 22.50 0.89 -3.10
N THR A 158 22.78 2.09 -3.60
CA THR A 158 23.51 3.12 -2.87
C THR A 158 22.73 4.43 -2.77
N LEU A 159 22.91 5.13 -1.66
CA LEU A 159 22.33 6.44 -1.45
C LEU A 159 22.73 7.43 -2.56
N ARG A 160 21.74 8.18 -3.04
CA ARG A 160 21.94 9.29 -3.96
C ARG A 160 22.72 10.41 -3.26
N PRO A 161 23.58 11.14 -3.99
CA PRO A 161 24.40 12.20 -3.39
C PRO A 161 23.55 13.36 -2.88
N ARG A 162 24.09 14.08 -1.90
CA ARG A 162 23.48 15.28 -1.33
C ARG A 162 23.11 16.29 -2.42
N GLY A 163 21.91 16.85 -2.34
CA GLY A 163 21.42 17.85 -3.29
C GLY A 163 20.77 17.28 -4.55
N ARG A 164 20.75 15.96 -4.74
CA ARG A 164 19.94 15.33 -5.80
C ARG A 164 18.45 15.55 -5.50
N VAL A 165 17.72 16.16 -6.42
CA VAL A 165 16.26 16.35 -6.29
C VAL A 165 15.58 14.98 -6.26
N CYS A 166 14.79 14.75 -5.22
CA CYS A 166 14.00 13.52 -5.01
C CYS A 166 12.50 13.76 -5.13
N ARG A 167 12.02 14.97 -4.85
CA ARG A 167 10.68 15.43 -5.18
C ARG A 167 10.77 16.79 -5.87
N ALA A 168 10.19 16.88 -7.06
CA ALA A 168 10.09 18.15 -7.77
C ALA A 168 9.02 19.04 -7.12
N ALA A 169 9.18 20.36 -7.27
CA ALA A 169 8.17 21.32 -6.86
C ALA A 169 6.89 21.16 -7.70
N ASP A 170 5.75 21.10 -7.04
CA ASP A 170 4.41 21.19 -7.62
C ASP A 170 3.92 22.64 -7.61
N GLY A 171 4.44 23.43 -8.54
CA GLY A 171 4.08 24.83 -8.72
C GLY A 171 4.92 25.83 -7.91
N PRO A 172 4.56 27.13 -7.97
CA PRO A 172 5.41 28.22 -7.47
C PRO A 172 5.48 28.34 -5.94
N CYS A 173 4.55 27.69 -5.23
CA CYS A 173 4.45 27.74 -3.77
C CYS A 173 5.04 26.51 -3.09
N ASP A 174 5.57 25.58 -3.86
CA ASP A 174 6.13 24.32 -3.38
C ASP A 174 7.64 24.29 -3.62
N VAL A 175 8.39 23.87 -2.61
CA VAL A 175 9.85 23.86 -2.64
C VAL A 175 10.31 22.45 -2.99
N PRO A 176 11.22 22.27 -3.96
CA PRO A 176 11.71 20.94 -4.28
C PRO A 176 12.50 20.36 -3.10
N GLU A 177 12.33 19.07 -2.86
CA GLU A 177 13.09 18.35 -1.84
C GLU A 177 14.30 17.66 -2.47
N THR A 178 15.39 17.61 -1.69
CA THR A 178 16.65 17.06 -2.14
C THR A 178 17.21 16.08 -1.13
N CYS A 179 17.86 15.03 -1.62
CA CYS A 179 18.51 14.02 -0.81
C CYS A 179 19.57 14.65 0.11
N SER A 180 19.61 14.17 1.35
CA SER A 180 20.61 14.53 2.36
C SER A 180 22.00 13.98 2.04
N GLY A 181 22.05 12.87 1.29
CA GLY A 181 23.24 12.05 1.06
C GLY A 181 23.51 11.02 2.16
N SER A 182 22.68 10.99 3.21
CA SER A 182 22.85 10.11 4.38
C SER A 182 21.61 9.29 4.73
N GLY A 183 20.53 9.42 3.96
CA GLY A 183 19.29 8.67 4.12
C GLY A 183 18.65 8.36 2.77
N GLU A 184 17.86 7.30 2.74
CA GLU A 184 17.23 6.77 1.51
C GLU A 184 15.87 7.42 1.19
N TRP A 185 15.29 8.10 2.17
CA TRP A 185 14.06 8.88 2.04
C TRP A 185 14.33 10.30 1.54
N CYS A 186 13.35 10.82 0.81
CA CYS A 186 13.15 12.25 0.62
C CYS A 186 12.40 12.74 1.86
#